data_AF-A0A8T2XF01-F1
#
_entry.id   AF-A0A8T2XF01-F1
#
_cell.length_a   1.000
_cell.length_b   1.000
_cell.length_c   1.000
_cell.angle_alpha   90.00
_cell.angle_beta   90.00
_cell.angle_gamma   90.00
#
_symmetry.space_group_name_H-M   'P 1'
#
loop_
_entity.id
_entity.type
_entity.pdbx_description
1 polymer ?
#
loop_
_entity_poly.entity_id
_entity_poly.type
_entity_poly.pdbx_seq_one_letter_code
_entity_poly.pdbx_strand_id
1 'polypeptide(L)'
;MSAITFVASVAVLLVASVIIFPSDGVTEDILAAICSQTQNQETCEAILESDPRTSSADLPLLSLISLELTSKQADKNHNSFVQFRDNSTDPDLKKSLGNCVTHYNDMRGKIKVAHQLSHKRQYKRIFMNLAS
;
A
#
# COMPACT_ATOMS: atom_id res chain seq x y z
N MET A 1 12.62 -1.11 -49.29
CA MET A 1 11.68 -1.71 -48.32
C MET A 1 10.48 -2.24 -49.09
N SER A 2 10.20 -3.54 -49.01
CA SER A 2 9.14 -4.18 -49.80
C SER A 2 7.77 -3.90 -49.20
N ALA A 3 6.71 -3.84 -50.02
CA ALA A 3 5.34 -3.63 -49.55
C ALA A 3 4.93 -4.61 -48.43
N ILE A 4 5.45 -5.83 -48.48
CA ILE A 4 5.26 -6.89 -47.48
C ILE A 4 5.81 -6.48 -46.10
N THR A 5 7.00 -5.85 -46.05
CA THR A 5 7.60 -5.36 -44.79
C THR A 5 6.84 -4.19 -44.19
N PHE A 6 6.19 -3.36 -45.02
CA PHE A 6 5.36 -2.25 -44.54
C PHE A 6 4.04 -2.76 -43.95
N VAL A 7 3.37 -3.70 -44.62
CA VAL A 7 2.11 -4.30 -44.15
C VAL A 7 2.31 -5.07 -42.84
N ALA A 8 3.41 -5.82 -42.71
CA ALA A 8 3.73 -6.54 -41.48
C ALA A 8 3.94 -5.59 -40.29
N SER A 9 4.66 -4.49 -40.48
CA SER A 9 4.89 -3.49 -39.42
C SER A 9 3.60 -2.80 -38.97
N VAL A 10 2.71 -2.47 -39.91
CA VAL A 10 1.39 -1.88 -39.60
C VAL A 10 0.52 -2.87 -38.83
N ALA A 11 0.52 -4.15 -39.22
CA ALA A 11 -0.25 -5.19 -38.51
C ALA A 11 0.24 -5.38 -37.07
N VAL A 12 1.56 -5.36 -36.83
CA VAL A 12 2.13 -5.47 -35.48
C VAL A 12 1.75 -4.27 -34.61
N LEU A 13 1.78 -3.05 -35.14
CA LEU A 13 1.36 -1.84 -34.42
C LEU A 13 -0.13 -1.87 -34.05
N LEU A 14 -0.99 -2.36 -34.95
CA LEU A 14 -2.42 -2.50 -34.69
C LEU A 14 -2.71 -3.55 -33.60
N VAL A 15 -2.00 -4.68 -33.60
CA VAL A 15 -2.13 -5.70 -32.54
C VAL A 15 -1.64 -5.16 -31.20
N ALA A 16 -0.53 -4.41 -31.18
CA ALA A 16 -0.03 -3.78 -29.96
C ALA A 16 -1.03 -2.78 -29.34
N SER A 17 -1.75 -2.02 -30.17
CA SER A 17 -2.78 -1.08 -29.69
C SER A 17 -4.02 -1.77 -29.09
N VAL A 18 -4.34 -3.01 -29.47
CA VAL A 18 -5.47 -3.77 -28.90
C VAL A 18 -5.13 -4.37 -27.53
N ILE A 19 -3.85 -4.52 -27.20
CA ILE A 19 -3.39 -5.10 -25.92
C ILE A 19 -3.36 -4.03 -24.80
N ILE A 20 -3.30 -2.75 -25.16
CA ILE A 20 -3.37 -1.63 -24.21
C ILE A 20 -4.85 -1.37 -23.90
N PHE A 21 -5.46 -2.24 -23.11
CA PHE A 21 -6.72 -1.90 -22.46
C PHE A 21 -6.41 -0.83 -21.40
N PRO A 22 -7.06 0.34 -21.43
CA PRO A 22 -6.99 1.26 -20.30
C PRO A 22 -7.56 0.51 -19.09
N SER A 23 -6.69 0.22 -18.12
CA SER A 23 -7.15 -0.10 -16.78
C SER A 23 -7.68 1.20 -16.22
N ASP A 24 -9.00 1.35 -16.15
CA ASP A 24 -9.61 2.45 -15.43
C ASP A 24 -9.28 2.25 -13.95
N GLY A 25 -8.15 2.83 -13.54
CA GLY A 25 -7.75 2.92 -12.14
C GLY A 25 -8.82 3.64 -11.33
N VAL A 26 -8.69 3.57 -10.02
CA VAL A 26 -9.47 4.37 -9.09
C VAL A 26 -9.33 5.84 -9.50
N THR A 27 -10.46 6.45 -9.84
CA THR A 27 -10.53 7.86 -10.20
C THR A 27 -10.28 8.74 -8.98
N GLU A 28 -9.91 10.00 -9.19
CA GLU A 28 -9.67 10.96 -8.10
C GLU A 28 -10.91 11.12 -7.19
N ASP A 29 -12.13 11.05 -7.76
CA ASP A 29 -13.37 11.12 -6.98
C ASP A 29 -13.58 9.89 -6.09
N ILE A 30 -13.24 8.69 -6.57
CA ILE A 30 -13.30 7.47 -5.76
C ILE A 30 -12.23 7.52 -4.66
N LEU A 31 -11.02 8.00 -4.96
CA LEU A 31 -9.96 8.17 -3.98
C LEU A 31 -10.38 9.14 -2.87
N ALA A 32 -10.92 10.30 -3.23
CA ALA A 32 -11.45 11.28 -2.28
C ALA A 32 -12.61 10.70 -1.45
N ALA A 33 -13.51 9.93 -2.07
CA ALA A 33 -14.60 9.25 -1.35
C ALA A 33 -14.10 8.21 -0.34
N ILE A 34 -13.00 7.52 -0.62
CA ILE A 34 -12.34 6.61 0.34
C ILE A 34 -11.68 7.42 1.45
N CYS A 35 -10.90 8.45 1.11
CA CYS A 35 -10.12 9.21 2.07
C CYS A 35 -10.97 10.08 3.01
N SER A 36 -12.14 10.55 2.55
CA SER A 36 -13.12 11.25 3.39
C SER A 36 -13.68 10.41 4.56
N GLN A 37 -13.54 9.08 4.51
CA GLN A 37 -13.94 8.18 5.60
C GLN A 37 -12.84 8.02 6.67
N THR A 38 -11.66 8.60 6.46
CA THR A 38 -10.56 8.57 7.42
C THR A 38 -10.59 9.79 8.34
N GLN A 39 -9.77 9.78 9.39
CA GLN A 39 -9.66 10.91 10.31
C GLN A 39 -9.09 12.18 9.66
N ASN A 40 -8.28 12.01 8.60
CA ASN A 40 -7.66 13.12 7.91
C ASN A 40 -7.57 12.79 6.41
N GLN A 41 -8.49 13.37 5.64
CA GLN A 41 -8.60 13.14 4.21
C GLN A 41 -7.31 13.53 3.46
N GLU A 42 -6.80 14.74 3.69
CA GLU A 42 -5.58 15.25 3.01
C GLU A 42 -4.37 14.33 3.26
N THR A 43 -4.22 13.84 4.50
CA THR A 43 -3.15 12.91 4.85
C THR A 43 -3.35 11.54 4.18
N CYS A 44 -4.58 11.05 4.08
CA CYS A 44 -4.88 9.81 3.36
C CYS A 44 -4.52 9.92 1.88
N GLU A 45 -4.96 10.99 1.21
CA GLU A 45 -4.68 11.25 -0.21
C GLU A 45 -3.16 11.32 -0.43
N ALA A 46 -2.46 12.16 0.35
CA ALA A 46 -1.01 12.32 0.25
C ALA A 46 -0.24 11.00 0.51
N ILE A 47 -0.70 10.15 1.42
CA ILE A 47 -0.09 8.84 1.67
C ILE A 47 -0.29 7.92 0.46
N LEU A 48 -1.50 7.80 -0.06
CA LEU A 48 -1.78 6.90 -1.18
C LEU A 48 -1.08 7.38 -2.46
N GLU A 49 -1.10 8.67 -2.74
CA GLU A 49 -0.42 9.28 -3.90
C GLU A 49 1.11 9.21 -3.82
N SER A 50 1.67 8.96 -2.63
CA SER A 50 3.11 8.70 -2.50
C SER A 50 3.56 7.41 -3.20
N ASP A 51 2.63 6.51 -3.54
CA ASP A 51 2.88 5.36 -4.40
C ASP A 51 2.41 5.63 -5.83
N PRO A 52 3.31 5.60 -6.84
CA PRO A 52 2.96 5.91 -8.22
C PRO A 52 1.98 4.90 -8.85
N ARG A 53 1.80 3.72 -8.24
CA ARG A 53 0.82 2.72 -8.72
C ARG A 53 -0.62 3.14 -8.42
N THR A 54 -0.85 4.04 -7.48
CA THR A 54 -2.20 4.46 -7.04
C THR A 54 -3.07 4.97 -8.18
N SER A 55 -2.49 5.74 -9.11
CA SER A 55 -3.22 6.33 -10.25
C SER A 55 -3.80 5.32 -11.24
N SER A 56 -3.28 4.09 -11.26
CA SER A 56 -3.76 3.00 -12.15
C SER A 56 -4.33 1.82 -11.37
N ALA A 57 -4.39 1.92 -10.04
CA ALA A 57 -4.80 0.82 -9.18
C ALA A 57 -6.33 0.65 -9.16
N ASP A 58 -6.80 -0.58 -9.31
CA ASP A 58 -8.16 -0.94 -8.91
C ASP A 58 -8.26 -1.03 -7.37
N LEU A 59 -9.48 -1.14 -6.81
CA LEU A 59 -9.67 -1.26 -5.35
C LEU A 59 -8.87 -2.42 -4.71
N PRO A 60 -8.79 -3.62 -5.33
CA PRO A 60 -7.90 -4.69 -4.88
C PRO A 60 -6.41 -4.29 -4.79
N LEU A 61 -5.85 -3.68 -5.84
CA LEU A 61 -4.46 -3.24 -5.83
C LEU A 61 -4.26 -2.08 -4.84
N LEU A 62 -5.22 -1.16 -4.74
CA LEU A 62 -5.18 -0.06 -3.77
C LEU A 62 -5.16 -0.60 -2.33
N SER A 63 -5.89 -1.67 -2.03
CA SER A 63 -5.82 -2.34 -0.72
C SER A 63 -4.42 -2.89 -0.42
N LEU A 64 -3.72 -3.45 -1.42
CA LEU A 64 -2.36 -3.93 -1.26
C LEU A 64 -1.39 -2.77 -1.04
N ILE A 65 -1.48 -1.71 -1.86
CA ILE A 65 -0.68 -0.49 -1.74
C ILE A 65 -0.81 0.09 -0.32
N SER A 66 -2.04 0.27 0.19
CA SER A 66 -2.28 0.76 1.54
C SER A 66 -1.59 -0.07 2.62
N LEU A 67 -1.62 -1.41 2.50
CA LEU A 67 -0.99 -2.32 3.46
C LEU A 67 0.54 -2.29 3.35
N GLU A 68 1.09 -2.17 2.14
CA GLU A 68 2.53 -2.04 1.90
C GLU A 68 3.08 -0.73 2.49
N LEU A 69 2.38 0.39 2.26
CA LEU A 69 2.71 1.70 2.84
C LEU A 69 2.66 1.65 4.37
N THR A 70 1.62 1.03 4.93
CA THR A 70 1.48 0.84 6.37
C THR A 70 2.61 -0.03 6.93
N SER A 71 2.97 -1.13 6.26
CA SER A 71 4.09 -2.00 6.65
C SER A 71 5.40 -1.24 6.69
N LYS A 72 5.68 -0.45 5.63
CA LYS A 72 6.90 0.36 5.53
C LYS A 72 6.99 1.36 6.69
N GLN A 73 5.89 2.01 7.06
CA GLN A 73 5.89 2.94 8.18
C GLN A 73 6.01 2.24 9.53
N ALA A 74 5.36 1.08 9.71
CA ALA A 74 5.47 0.27 10.93
C ALA A 74 6.90 -0.24 11.14
N ASP A 75 7.58 -0.67 10.08
CA ASP A 75 9.00 -1.09 10.13
C ASP A 75 9.91 0.07 10.53
N LYS A 76 9.72 1.25 9.93
CA LYS A 76 10.47 2.47 10.30
C LYS A 76 10.29 2.81 11.77
N ASN A 77 9.04 2.88 12.23
CA ASN A 77 8.73 3.22 13.62
C ASN A 77 9.29 2.19 14.59
N HIS A 78 9.16 0.89 14.30
CA HIS A 78 9.75 -0.17 15.10
C HIS A 78 11.26 0.02 15.27
N ASN A 79 11.98 0.24 14.16
CA ASN A 79 13.43 0.45 14.19
C ASN A 79 13.82 1.71 14.98
N SER A 80 13.09 2.81 14.81
CA SER A 80 13.31 4.03 15.60
C SER A 80 13.09 3.79 17.09
N PHE A 81 12.02 3.09 17.49
CA PHE A 81 11.78 2.79 18.90
C PHE A 81 12.81 1.84 19.50
N VAL A 82 13.33 0.88 18.72
CA VAL A 82 14.47 0.04 19.13
C VAL A 82 15.68 0.92 19.42
N GLN A 83 16.04 1.81 18.49
CA GLN A 83 17.18 2.72 18.67
C GLN A 83 16.99 3.66 19.88
N PHE A 84 15.81 4.24 20.05
CA PHE A 84 15.52 5.12 21.18
C PHE A 84 15.59 4.38 22.51
N ARG A 85 15.04 3.16 22.58
CA ARG A 85 15.09 2.31 23.77
C ARG A 85 16.54 1.97 24.13
N ASP A 86 17.34 1.59 23.14
CA ASP A 86 18.71 1.12 23.36
C ASP A 86 19.63 2.26 23.79
N ASN A 87 19.37 3.48 23.31
CA ASN A 87 20.11 4.69 23.68
C ASN A 87 19.60 5.37 24.98
N SER A 88 18.46 4.94 25.53
CA SER A 88 17.89 5.54 26.73
C SER A 88 18.58 5.03 28.01
N THR A 89 19.00 5.97 28.86
CA THR A 89 19.58 5.70 30.19
C THR A 89 18.54 5.73 31.32
N ASP A 90 17.40 6.37 31.09
CA ASP A 90 16.28 6.42 32.02
C ASP A 90 15.53 5.07 32.00
N PRO A 91 15.46 4.33 33.12
CA PRO A 91 14.80 3.03 33.18
C PRO A 91 13.30 3.06 32.82
N ASP A 92 12.58 4.10 33.22
CA ASP A 92 11.13 4.21 32.99
C ASP A 92 10.83 4.55 31.53
N LEU A 93 11.65 5.44 30.95
CA LEU A 93 11.59 5.73 29.53
C LEU A 93 11.96 4.50 28.70
N LYS A 94 13.03 3.77 29.08
CA LYS A 94 13.44 2.53 28.40
C LYS A 94 12.35 1.48 28.42
N LYS A 95 11.66 1.31 29.55
CA LYS A 95 10.50 0.42 29.66
C LYS A 95 9.37 0.84 28.72
N SER A 96 9.02 2.13 28.73
CA SER A 96 7.96 2.69 27.88
C SER A 96 8.26 2.50 26.38
N LEU A 97 9.50 2.78 25.96
CA LEU A 97 9.94 2.54 24.58
C LEU A 97 9.96 1.05 24.24
N GLY A 98 10.29 0.17 25.19
CA GLY A 98 10.17 -1.29 25.05
C GLY A 98 8.74 -1.75 24.77
N ASN A 99 7.74 -1.11 25.38
CA ASN A 99 6.34 -1.38 25.05
C ASN A 99 6.01 -0.95 23.62
N CYS A 100 6.48 0.23 23.17
CA CYS A 100 6.32 0.66 21.78
C CYS A 100 6.94 -0.34 20.79
N VAL A 101 8.16 -0.83 21.06
CA VAL A 101 8.80 -1.88 20.24
C VAL A 101 7.91 -3.12 20.12
N THR A 102 7.33 -3.56 21.25
CA THR A 102 6.44 -4.73 21.31
C THR A 102 5.16 -4.51 20.50
N HIS A 103 4.51 -3.35 20.68
CA HIS A 103 3.28 -3.01 19.94
C HIS A 103 3.52 -2.93 18.43
N TYR A 104 4.60 -2.29 18.00
CA TYR A 104 4.93 -2.25 16.57
C TYR A 104 5.31 -3.63 16.02
N ASN A 105 5.91 -4.51 16.82
CA ASN A 105 6.16 -5.88 16.39
C ASN A 105 4.87 -6.68 16.18
N ASP A 106 3.89 -6.55 17.08
CA ASP A 106 2.55 -7.13 16.92
C ASP A 106 1.84 -6.56 15.68
N MET A 107 1.85 -5.25 15.52
CA MET A 107 1.28 -4.56 14.36
C MET A 107 1.86 -5.08 13.04
N ARG A 108 3.18 -5.26 12.95
CA ARG A 108 3.83 -5.84 11.76
C ARG A 108 3.31 -7.25 11.46
N GLY A 109 3.10 -8.06 12.49
CA GLY A 109 2.46 -9.38 12.38
C GLY A 109 1.05 -9.29 11.80
N LYS A 110 0.21 -8.40 12.34
CA LYS A 110 -1.16 -8.17 11.87
C LYS A 110 -1.18 -7.66 10.43
N ILE A 111 -0.31 -6.72 10.05
CA ILE A 111 -0.22 -6.20 8.69
C ILE A 111 0.16 -7.32 7.71
N LYS A 112 1.10 -8.21 8.08
CA LYS A 112 1.47 -9.36 7.26
C LYS A 112 0.29 -10.30 7.00
N VAL A 113 -0.53 -10.57 8.01
CA VAL A 113 -1.77 -11.36 7.85
C VAL A 113 -2.77 -10.63 6.97
N ALA A 114 -2.98 -9.33 7.20
CA ALA A 114 -3.87 -8.50 6.38
C ALA A 114 -3.47 -8.51 4.90
N HIS A 115 -2.16 -8.44 4.61
CA HIS A 115 -1.61 -8.51 3.26
C HIS A 115 -1.96 -9.85 2.58
N GLN A 116 -1.79 -10.97 3.28
CA GLN A 116 -2.18 -12.30 2.79
C GLN A 116 -3.69 -12.43 2.55
N LEU A 117 -4.50 -11.82 3.41
CA LEU A 117 -5.96 -11.79 3.27
C LEU A 117 -6.40 -10.92 2.10
N SER A 118 -5.70 -9.80 1.83
CA SER A 118 -5.97 -8.93 0.70
C SER A 118 -5.73 -9.63 -0.64
N HIS A 119 -4.64 -10.39 -0.78
CA HIS A 119 -4.42 -11.25 -1.94
C HIS A 119 -5.55 -12.27 -2.16
N LYS A 120 -6.12 -12.80 -1.07
CA LYS A 120 -7.26 -13.72 -1.11
C LYS A 120 -8.62 -13.02 -1.26
N ARG A 121 -8.63 -11.68 -1.36
CA ARG A 121 -9.83 -10.82 -1.42
C ARG A 121 -10.76 -11.01 -0.21
N GLN A 122 -10.20 -11.36 0.95
CA GLN A 122 -10.94 -11.62 2.19
C GLN A 122 -11.05 -10.36 3.05
N TYR A 123 -11.58 -9.27 2.50
CA TYR A 123 -11.55 -7.93 3.11
C TYR A 123 -12.23 -7.86 4.49
N LYS A 124 -13.33 -8.59 4.71
CA LYS A 124 -13.99 -8.68 6.03
C LYS A 124 -13.05 -9.21 7.12
N ARG A 125 -12.16 -10.14 6.77
CA ARG A 125 -11.18 -10.71 7.71
C ARG A 125 -10.01 -9.75 7.98
N ILE A 126 -9.68 -8.88 7.02
CA ILE A 126 -8.67 -7.84 7.23
C ILE A 126 -9.12 -6.92 8.37
N PHE A 127 -10.37 -6.44 8.32
CA PHE A 127 -10.94 -5.60 9.36
C PHE A 127 -10.89 -6.28 10.74
N MET A 128 -11.32 -7.54 10.83
CA MET A 128 -11.27 -8.31 12.08
C MET A 128 -9.85 -8.48 12.62
N ASN A 129 -8.86 -8.68 11.75
CA ASN A 129 -7.47 -8.88 12.13
C ASN A 129 -6.78 -7.58 12.60
N LEU A 130 -7.12 -6.44 11.99
CA LEU A 130 -6.54 -5.14 12.34
C LEU A 130 -7.22 -4.49 13.56
N ALA A 131 -8.47 -4.86 13.86
CA ALA A 131 -9.23 -4.34 15.00
C ALA A 131 -9.01 -5.12 16.31
N SER A 132 -8.40 -6.31 16.23
CA SER A 132 -8.00 -7.12 17.39
C SER A 132 -6.61 -6.77 17.87
#